data_AF-A0A194RIF1-F1
#
_entry.id   AF-A0A194RIF1-F1
#
_cell.length_a   1.000
_cell.length_b   1.000
_cell.length_c   1.000
_cell.angle_alpha   90.00
_cell.angle_beta   90.00
_cell.angle_gamma   90.00
#
_symmetry.space_group_name_H-M   'P 1'
#
loop_
_entity.id
_entity.type
_entity.pdbx_description
1 polymer ?
#
loop_
_entity_poly.entity_id
_entity_poly.type
_entity_poly.pdbx_seq_one_letter_code
_entity_poly.pdbx_strand_id
1 'polypeptide(L)'
;MLFVVSVNTNITDLREYLDHLLTSTNMKCLTPDKALSGQCGFLAANLYARSIFGEDALANVSIETPPPRSAATSGPSPQPVLGHVRIRAKSQGMALSLGDKINMMAKSPPPRPAPEEAAPRADIPAFLDD
;
A
#
# COMPACT_ATOMS: atom_id res chain seq x y z
N MET A 1 -11.85 -18.56 -10.65
CA MET A 1 -11.77 -17.38 -11.54
C MET A 1 -10.44 -16.67 -11.32
N LEU A 2 -9.77 -16.25 -12.40
CA LEU A 2 -8.57 -15.41 -12.37
C LEU A 2 -8.95 -14.02 -12.91
N PHE A 3 -8.59 -12.97 -12.18
CA PHE A 3 -8.78 -11.58 -12.59
C PHE A 3 -7.47 -10.82 -12.39
N VAL A 4 -7.12 -9.91 -13.30
CA VAL A 4 -5.86 -9.16 -13.24
C VAL A 4 -6.18 -7.67 -13.29
N VAL A 5 -5.61 -6.94 -12.35
CA VAL A 5 -5.74 -5.49 -12.25
C VAL A 5 -4.37 -4.86 -12.47
N SER A 6 -4.29 -3.90 -13.38
CA SER A 6 -3.10 -3.07 -13.57
C SER A 6 -3.07 -1.98 -12.50
N VAL A 7 -1.90 -1.81 -11.88
CA VAL A 7 -1.62 -0.80 -10.86
C VAL A 7 -0.88 0.34 -11.54
N ASN A 8 -1.46 1.53 -11.43
CA ASN A 8 -0.82 2.80 -11.73
C ASN A 8 -1.35 3.81 -10.70
N THR A 9 -0.52 4.16 -9.72
CA THR A 9 -0.91 4.98 -8.58
C THR A 9 0.01 6.18 -8.42
N ASN A 10 -0.46 7.21 -7.74
CA ASN A 10 0.34 8.37 -7.36
C ASN A 10 1.17 8.11 -6.08
N ILE A 11 0.98 6.97 -5.43
CA ILE A 11 1.79 6.55 -4.27
C ILE A 11 3.19 6.17 -4.77
N THR A 12 4.20 6.60 -4.01
CA THR A 12 5.62 6.47 -4.39
C THR A 12 6.36 5.46 -3.52
N ASP A 13 5.76 5.04 -2.41
CA ASP A 13 6.30 4.02 -1.51
C ASP A 13 5.56 2.68 -1.71
N LEU A 14 6.34 1.61 -1.88
CA LEU A 14 5.79 0.26 -2.14
C LEU A 14 5.05 -0.30 -0.92
N ARG A 15 5.52 -0.01 0.30
CA ARG A 15 4.86 -0.46 1.53
C ARG A 15 3.59 0.32 1.78
N GLU A 16 3.61 1.64 1.61
CA GLU A 16 2.43 2.48 1.73
C GLU A 16 1.31 1.99 0.80
N TYR A 17 1.67 1.66 -0.46
CA TYR A 17 0.70 1.08 -1.39
C TYR A 17 0.16 -0.27 -0.90
N LEU A 18 1.03 -1.15 -0.40
CA LEU A 18 0.63 -2.46 0.13
C LEU A 18 -0.33 -2.31 1.32
N ASP A 19 -0.01 -1.45 2.29
CA ASP A 19 -0.85 -1.22 3.48
C ASP A 19 -2.20 -0.61 3.11
N HIS A 20 -2.21 0.32 2.15
CA HIS A 20 -3.44 0.88 1.61
C HIS A 20 -4.29 -0.19 0.89
N LEU A 21 -3.64 -1.12 0.17
CA LEU A 21 -4.30 -2.25 -0.48
C LEU A 21 -4.91 -3.20 0.54
N LEU A 22 -4.17 -3.58 1.59
CA LEU A 22 -4.63 -4.46 2.67
C LEU A 22 -5.86 -3.87 3.36
N THR A 23 -5.80 -2.58 3.70
CA THR A 23 -6.90 -1.86 4.37
C THR A 23 -8.14 -1.78 3.48
N SER A 24 -7.97 -1.47 2.19
CA SER A 24 -9.10 -1.31 1.25
C SER A 24 -9.78 -2.65 0.89
N THR A 25 -8.98 -3.70 0.73
CA THR A 25 -9.46 -5.03 0.30
C THR A 25 -9.85 -5.93 1.47
N ASN A 26 -9.45 -5.59 2.70
CA ASN A 26 -9.59 -6.43 3.88
C ASN A 26 -8.95 -7.82 3.71
N MET A 27 -7.85 -7.89 2.96
CA MET A 27 -7.05 -9.10 2.81
C MET A 27 -5.93 -9.13 3.85
N LYS A 28 -5.52 -10.34 4.24
CA LYS A 28 -4.36 -10.60 5.09
C LYS A 28 -3.13 -10.85 4.24
N CYS A 29 -2.01 -10.22 4.58
CA CYS A 29 -0.72 -10.53 3.99
C CYS A 29 -0.20 -11.88 4.51
N LEU A 30 0.16 -12.78 3.60
CA LEU A 30 0.80 -14.06 3.91
C LEU A 30 2.32 -14.00 3.79
N THR A 31 2.85 -12.89 3.28
CA THR A 31 4.29 -12.70 3.08
C THR A 31 4.89 -12.09 4.34
N PRO A 32 5.95 -12.68 4.92
CA PRO A 32 6.54 -12.18 6.16
C PRO A 32 7.21 -10.82 5.94
N ASP A 33 7.17 -9.94 6.95
CA ASP A 33 7.72 -8.58 6.85
C ASP A 33 9.20 -8.54 6.47
N LYS A 34 9.97 -9.57 6.84
CA LYS A 34 11.38 -9.73 6.46
C LYS A 34 11.58 -9.87 4.95
N ALA A 35 10.63 -10.51 4.26
CA ALA A 35 10.67 -10.65 2.80
C ALA A 35 10.14 -9.40 2.08
N LEU A 36 9.36 -8.58 2.78
CA LEU A 36 8.91 -7.27 2.31
C LEU A 36 9.91 -6.15 2.67
N SER A 37 10.85 -6.41 3.59
CA SER A 37 11.89 -5.48 3.99
C SER A 37 13.09 -5.59 3.06
N GLY A 38 13.42 -4.51 2.37
CA GLY A 38 14.60 -4.41 1.54
C GLY A 38 14.63 -3.08 0.81
N GLN A 39 15.82 -2.66 0.38
CA GLN A 39 15.96 -1.52 -0.55
C GLN A 39 15.92 -2.02 -2.00
N CYS A 40 14.87 -2.77 -2.33
CA CYS A 40 14.60 -3.20 -3.70
C CYS A 40 13.46 -2.36 -4.27
N GLY A 41 13.62 -1.83 -5.48
CA GLY A 41 12.57 -1.08 -6.19
C GLY A 41 11.42 -1.96 -6.70
N PHE A 42 11.23 -3.14 -6.10
CA PHE A 42 10.24 -4.14 -6.45
C PHE A 42 9.72 -4.80 -5.17
N LEU A 43 8.42 -5.05 -5.10
CA LEU A 43 7.75 -5.75 -4.01
C LEU A 43 6.79 -6.78 -4.58
N ALA A 44 6.88 -8.00 -4.06
CA ALA A 44 5.91 -9.05 -4.32
C ALA A 44 5.30 -9.55 -3.00
N ALA A 45 3.98 -9.68 -2.97
CA ALA A 45 3.26 -10.15 -1.80
C ALA A 45 2.12 -11.09 -2.18
N ASN A 46 1.96 -12.14 -1.40
CA ASN A 46 0.80 -13.03 -1.43
C ASN A 46 -0.20 -12.61 -0.35
N LEU A 47 -1.46 -12.45 -0.74
CA LEU A 47 -2.56 -12.03 0.12
C LEU A 47 -3.67 -13.07 0.10
N TYR A 48 -4.44 -13.10 1.18
CA TYR A 48 -5.56 -14.01 1.34
C TYR A 48 -6.74 -13.33 2.03
N ALA A 49 -7.96 -13.65 1.58
CA ALA A 49 -9.18 -13.29 2.27
C ALA A 49 -10.19 -14.43 2.20
N ARG A 50 -11.11 -14.43 3.17
CA ARG A 50 -12.29 -15.27 3.18
C ARG A 50 -13.53 -14.38 3.19
N SER A 51 -14.44 -14.62 2.26
CA SER A 51 -15.75 -13.96 2.21
C SER A 51 -16.64 -14.43 3.36
N ILE A 52 -17.66 -13.63 3.71
CA ILE A 52 -18.69 -14.01 4.70
C ILE A 52 -19.45 -15.29 4.31
N PHE A 53 -19.49 -15.61 3.02
CA PHE A 53 -20.10 -16.83 2.49
C PHE A 53 -19.13 -18.03 2.52
N GLY A 54 -17.98 -17.90 3.18
CA GLY A 54 -16.96 -18.96 3.29
C GLY A 54 -16.10 -19.15 2.04
N GLU A 55 -16.20 -18.27 1.04
CA GLU A 55 -15.41 -18.36 -0.19
C GLU A 55 -13.97 -17.86 0.00
N ASP A 56 -13.01 -18.61 -0.51
CA ASP A 56 -11.58 -18.27 -0.43
C ASP A 56 -11.10 -17.44 -1.62
N ALA A 57 -10.35 -16.38 -1.33
CA ALA A 57 -9.69 -15.51 -2.30
C ALA A 57 -8.18 -15.43 -2.02
N LEU A 58 -7.38 -15.55 -3.07
CA LEU A 58 -5.93 -15.33 -3.04
C LEU A 58 -5.60 -14.19 -3.98
N ALA A 59 -4.69 -13.31 -3.59
CA ALA A 59 -4.14 -12.30 -4.49
C ALA A 59 -2.63 -12.35 -4.49
N ASN A 60 -2.02 -12.14 -5.66
CA ASN A 60 -0.59 -12.05 -5.84
C ASN A 60 -0.31 -10.64 -6.35
N VAL A 61 0.36 -9.85 -5.54
CA VAL A 61 0.76 -8.48 -5.83
C VAL A 61 2.18 -8.52 -6.36
N SER A 62 2.42 -7.79 -7.46
CA SER A 62 3.75 -7.59 -8.05
C SER A 62 3.84 -6.14 -8.48
N ILE A 63 4.58 -5.33 -7.73
CA ILE A 63 4.67 -3.88 -7.92
C ILE A 63 6.12 -3.40 -7.89
N GLU A 64 6.40 -2.30 -8.55
CA GLU A 64 7.72 -1.70 -8.66
C GLU A 64 7.67 -0.18 -8.68
N THR A 65 8.75 0.43 -8.19
CA THR A 65 9.04 1.85 -8.38
C THR A 65 10.09 1.94 -9.48
N PRO A 66 9.76 2.48 -10.67
CA PRO A 66 10.72 2.56 -11.76
C PRO A 66 11.92 3.41 -11.34
N PRO A 67 13.13 3.05 -11.79
CA PRO A 67 14.33 3.81 -11.45
C PRO A 67 14.22 5.25 -11.99
N PRO A 68 14.86 6.23 -11.34
CA PRO A 68 14.87 7.60 -11.82
C PRO A 68 15.42 7.63 -13.25
N ARG A 69 14.62 8.13 -14.20
CA ARG A 69 15.00 8.24 -15.61
C ARG A 69 16.09 9.32 -15.78
N SER A 70 17.34 8.86 -15.68
CA SER A 70 18.59 9.59 -15.93
C SER A 70 18.95 10.70 -14.92
N ALA A 71 20.25 10.79 -14.64
CA ALA A 71 20.91 11.84 -13.87
C ALA A 71 20.91 13.23 -14.56
N ALA A 72 20.04 13.47 -15.54
CA ALA A 72 20.04 14.67 -16.37
C ALA A 72 18.93 15.69 -16.05
N THR A 73 17.99 15.36 -15.17
CA THR A 73 17.00 16.33 -14.66
C THR A 73 17.25 16.52 -13.17
N SER A 74 17.79 17.68 -12.82
CA SER A 74 18.03 18.14 -11.47
C SER A 74 16.73 18.13 -10.64
N GLY A 75 16.53 17.08 -9.84
CA GLY A 75 15.52 17.02 -8.79
C GLY A 75 15.07 15.59 -8.47
N PRO A 76 14.90 15.22 -7.19
CA PRO A 76 14.30 13.94 -6.82
C PRO A 76 12.81 13.98 -7.17
N SER A 77 12.44 13.55 -8.38
CA SER A 77 11.03 13.34 -8.72
C SER A 77 10.59 11.98 -8.17
N PRO A 78 9.60 11.92 -7.27
CA PRO A 78 9.04 10.67 -6.80
C PRO A 78 8.45 9.91 -8.00
N GLN A 79 8.87 8.67 -8.20
CA GLN A 79 8.32 7.85 -9.28
C GLN A 79 7.08 7.09 -8.77
N PRO A 80 5.99 7.04 -9.56
CA PRO A 80 4.78 6.34 -9.17
C PRO A 80 5.01 4.83 -9.11
N VAL A 81 4.32 4.15 -8.19
CA VAL A 81 4.29 2.69 -8.14
C VAL A 81 3.47 2.14 -9.31
N LEU A 82 4.09 1.21 -10.05
CA LEU A 82 3.51 0.50 -11.18
C LEU A 82 3.49 -0.99 -10.88
N GLY A 83 2.57 -1.75 -11.48
CA GLY A 83 2.54 -3.20 -11.28
C GLY A 83 1.21 -3.82 -11.57
N HIS A 84 1.00 -5.05 -11.10
CA HIS A 84 -0.22 -5.81 -11.33
C HIS A 84 -0.62 -6.57 -10.06
N VAL A 85 -1.93 -6.73 -9.86
CA VAL A 85 -2.49 -7.62 -8.83
C VAL A 85 -3.27 -8.72 -9.53
N ARG A 86 -2.89 -9.98 -9.28
CA ARG A 86 -3.56 -11.17 -9.80
C ARG A 86 -4.45 -11.76 -8.73
N ILE A 87 -5.76 -11.75 -8.94
CA ILE A 87 -6.77 -12.20 -8.00
C ILE A 87 -7.29 -13.56 -8.45
N ARG A 88 -7.23 -14.55 -7.56
CA ARG A 88 -7.83 -15.87 -7.70
C ARG A 88 -8.96 -15.99 -6.70
N ALA A 89 -10.17 -16.21 -7.20
CA ALA A 89 -11.37 -16.32 -6.38
C ALA A 89 -12.22 -17.50 -6.86
N LYS A 90 -13.02 -18.07 -5.95
CA LYS A 90 -13.95 -19.16 -6.27
C LYS A 90 -15.03 -18.70 -7.26
N SER A 91 -15.71 -17.60 -6.95
CA SER A 91 -16.78 -17.02 -7.75
C SER A 91 -16.29 -15.85 -8.62
N GLN A 92 -16.97 -15.62 -9.76
CA GLN A 92 -16.72 -14.45 -10.61
C GLN A 92 -17.08 -13.15 -9.89
N GLY A 93 -18.19 -13.14 -9.12
CA GLY A 93 -18.62 -11.97 -8.36
C GLY A 93 -17.54 -11.50 -7.39
N MET A 94 -16.95 -12.42 -6.61
CA MET A 94 -15.88 -12.07 -5.69
C MET A 94 -14.62 -11.56 -6.40
N ALA A 95 -14.26 -12.17 -7.55
CA ALA A 95 -13.12 -11.71 -8.35
C ALA A 95 -13.31 -10.27 -8.86
N LEU A 96 -14.50 -9.98 -9.39
CA LEU A 96 -14.87 -8.65 -9.89
C LEU A 96 -14.90 -7.62 -8.76
N SER A 97 -15.57 -7.91 -7.65
CA SER A 97 -15.67 -6.97 -6.52
C SER A 97 -14.31 -6.61 -5.92
N LEU A 98 -13.39 -7.57 -5.80
CA LEU A 98 -12.02 -7.26 -5.36
C LEU A 98 -11.26 -6.44 -6.40
N GLY A 99 -11.44 -6.76 -7.68
CA GLY A 99 -10.84 -6.01 -8.78
C GLY A 99 -11.29 -4.55 -8.82
N ASP A 100 -12.59 -4.31 -8.65
CA ASP A 100 -13.18 -2.98 -8.63
C ASP A 100 -12.67 -2.16 -7.44
N LYS A 101 -12.57 -2.76 -6.25
CA LYS A 101 -11.96 -2.11 -5.08
C LYS A 101 -10.52 -1.67 -5.34
N ILE A 102 -9.70 -2.51 -5.97
CA ILE A 102 -8.31 -2.18 -6.32
C ILE A 102 -8.28 -1.08 -7.41
N ASN A 103 -9.19 -1.08 -8.37
CA ASN A 103 -9.26 0.01 -9.34
C ASN A 103 -9.67 1.36 -8.72
N MET A 104 -10.59 1.34 -7.76
CA MET A 104 -11.01 2.55 -7.06
C MET A 104 -9.88 3.16 -6.22
N MET A 105 -9.05 2.33 -5.57
CA MET A 105 -7.92 2.81 -4.77
C MET A 105 -6.90 3.59 -5.61
N ALA A 106 -6.72 3.23 -6.89
CA ALA A 106 -5.77 3.89 -7.79
C ALA A 106 -6.23 5.31 -8.19
N LYS A 107 -7.53 5.61 -8.06
CA LYS A 107 -8.11 6.93 -8.33
C LYS A 107 -8.20 7.82 -7.09
N SER A 108 -8.15 7.26 -5.88
CA SER A 108 -8.24 8.03 -4.63
C SER A 108 -6.86 8.49 -4.15
N PRO A 109 -6.68 9.77 -3.76
CA PRO A 109 -5.44 10.23 -3.13
C PRO A 109 -5.21 9.53 -1.78
N PRO A 110 -3.94 9.32 -1.34
CA PRO A 110 -3.63 8.60 -0.11
C PRO A 110 -4.24 9.31 1.12
N PRO A 111 -4.69 8.55 2.13
CA PRO A 111 -5.21 9.11 3.38
C PRO A 111 -4.07 9.85 4.11
N ARG A 112 -4.30 11.12 4.46
CA ARG A 112 -3.35 11.91 5.26
C ARG A 112 -3.13 11.24 6.63
N PRO A 113 -1.89 11.13 7.14
CA PRO A 113 -1.66 10.66 8.50
C PRO A 113 -2.33 11.61 9.50
N ALA A 114 -2.98 11.03 10.51
CA ALA A 114 -3.62 11.78 11.58
C ALA A 114 -2.59 12.63 12.36
N PRO A 115 -2.95 13.84 12.83
CA PRO A 115 -2.03 14.68 13.60
C PRO A 115 -1.71 14.02 14.95
N GLU A 116 -0.43 13.72 15.15
CA GLU A 116 0.15 13.30 16.42
C GLU A 116 0.02 14.43 17.45
N GLU A 117 -0.71 14.15 18.52
CA GLU A 117 -1.04 15.06 19.62
C GLU A 117 0.25 15.48 20.34
N ALA A 118 0.58 16.76 20.24
CA ALA A 118 1.76 17.36 20.83
C ALA A 118 1.75 17.24 22.36
N ALA A 119 2.68 16.47 22.91
CA ALA A 119 2.94 16.40 24.34
C ALA A 119 3.32 17.80 24.89
N PRO A 120 2.71 18.27 25.99
CA PRO A 120 3.10 19.53 26.60
C PRO A 120 4.46 19.39 27.30
N ARG A 121 5.37 20.31 26.94
CA ARG A 121 6.70 20.45 27.51
C ARG A 121 6.61 20.81 29.00
N ALA A 122 7.46 20.17 29.81
CA ALA A 122 7.63 20.48 31.23
C ALA A 122 8.28 21.87 31.40
N ASP A 123 7.61 22.75 32.15
CA ASP A 123 8.14 24.04 32.56
C ASP A 123 9.21 23.90 33.65
N ILE A 124 10.28 24.67 33.47
CA ILE A 124 11.45 24.79 34.36
C ILE A 124 11.08 25.77 35.49
N PRO A 125 11.48 25.55 36.76
CA PRO A 125 11.09 26.44 37.85
C PRO A 125 11.85 27.78 37.73
N ALA A 126 11.10 28.88 37.77
CA ALA A 126 11.64 30.23 37.92
C ALA A 126 12.05 30.45 39.38
N PHE A 127 13.35 30.65 39.61
CA PHE A 127 13.95 31.15 40.85
C PHE A 127 14.76 32.41 40.49
N LEU A 128 14.67 33.44 41.34
CA LEU A 128 15.17 34.84 41.24
C LEU A 128 14.33 35.78 40.34
N ASP A 129 13.85 36.94 40.78
CA ASP A 129 14.39 37.95 41.72
C ASP A 129 13.33 38.66 42.60
N ASP A 130 13.79 39.17 43.75
CA ASP A 130 13.22 40.06 44.81
C ASP A 130 12.07 39.59 45.73
#